data_AF-A0A7J2HN98-F1
#
_entry.id   AF-A0A7J2HN98-F1
#
_cell.length_a   1.000
_cell.length_b   1.000
_cell.length_c   1.000
_cell.angle_alpha   90.00
_cell.angle_beta   90.00
_cell.angle_gamma   90.00
#
_symmetry.space_group_name_H-M   'P 1'
#
loop_
_entity.id
_entity.type
_entity.pdbx_description
1 polymer ?
#
loop_
_entity_poly.entity_id
_entity_poly.type
_entity_poly.pdbx_seq_one_letter_code
_entity_poly.pdbx_strand_id
1 'polypeptide(L)'
;MEDLSQHIFNLIKEAETDLPKDTEKALEDAYRKETNHIAKLQLKTILENIKIARKEKLPICQDTGTLIFFVDVGIDFPYKHEIQSSIHRAVK
;
A
#
# COMPACT_ATOMS: atom_id res chain seq x y z
N MET A 1 15.29 -13.79 15.90
CA MET A 1 14.06 -13.08 15.53
C MET A 1 14.28 -12.60 14.12
N GLU A 2 13.41 -12.99 13.19
CA GLU A 2 13.39 -12.39 11.84
C GLU A 2 13.39 -10.86 12.00
N ASP A 3 14.14 -10.14 11.17
CA ASP A 3 14.30 -8.70 11.35
C ASP A 3 12.92 -8.01 11.18
N LEU A 4 12.36 -7.49 12.28
CA LEU A 4 11.09 -6.78 12.27
C LEU A 4 11.11 -5.61 11.28
N SER A 5 12.28 -4.97 11.09
CA SER A 5 12.43 -3.90 10.10
C SER A 5 12.25 -4.42 8.67
N GLN A 6 12.71 -5.63 8.35
CA GLN A 6 12.50 -6.24 7.03
C GLN A 6 11.02 -6.54 6.77
N HIS A 7 10.28 -6.97 7.79
CA HIS A 7 8.84 -7.20 7.69
C HIS A 7 8.09 -5.89 7.46
N ILE A 8 8.43 -4.85 8.22
CA ILE A 8 7.85 -3.51 8.04
C ILE A 8 8.18 -2.96 6.65
N PHE A 9 9.40 -3.14 6.16
CA PHE A 9 9.78 -2.73 4.80
C PHE A 9 8.93 -3.43 3.74
N ASN A 10 8.71 -4.74 3.89
CA ASN A 10 7.86 -5.50 2.98
C ASN A 10 6.40 -5.01 3.03
N LEU A 11 5.88 -4.66 4.21
CA LEU A 11 4.54 -4.09 4.37
C LEU A 11 4.41 -2.72 3.68
N ILE A 12 5.41 -1.83 3.85
CA ILE A 12 5.45 -0.55 3.15
C ILE A 12 5.44 -0.79 1.64
N LYS A 13 6.30 -1.68 1.14
CA LYS A 13 6.36 -2.02 -0.29
C LYS A 13 5.03 -2.56 -0.81
N GLU A 14 4.35 -3.40 -0.05
CA GLU A 14 3.01 -3.90 -0.43
C GLU A 14 1.99 -2.77 -0.50
N ALA A 15 1.95 -1.90 0.51
CA ALA A 15 1.04 -0.75 0.56
C ALA A 15 1.24 0.24 -0.60
N GLU A 16 2.48 0.43 -1.05
CA GLU A 16 2.80 1.36 -2.15
C GLU A 16 2.59 0.74 -3.54
N THR A 17 2.67 -0.58 -3.68
CA THR A 17 2.67 -1.27 -4.99
C THR A 17 1.38 -1.99 -5.31
N ASP A 18 0.46 -2.12 -4.35
CA ASP A 18 -0.80 -2.83 -4.51
C ASP A 18 -1.97 -2.13 -3.81
N LEU A 19 -3.20 -2.45 -4.25
CA LEU A 19 -4.44 -2.00 -3.61
C LEU A 19 -5.22 -3.18 -3.03
N PRO A 20 -5.98 -2.96 -1.95
CA PRO A 20 -6.98 -3.89 -1.47
C PRO A 20 -7.97 -4.28 -2.59
N LYS A 21 -8.34 -5.57 -2.61
CA LYS A 21 -9.21 -6.15 -3.66
C LYS A 21 -10.58 -5.49 -3.76
N ASP A 22 -11.12 -5.04 -2.63
CA ASP A 22 -12.40 -4.32 -2.58
C ASP A 22 -12.31 -2.94 -3.24
N THR A 23 -11.18 -2.24 -3.05
CA THR A 23 -10.89 -0.96 -3.70
C THR A 23 -10.72 -1.12 -5.20
N GLU A 24 -9.93 -2.11 -5.66
CA GLU A 24 -9.77 -2.41 -7.09
C GLU A 24 -11.13 -2.80 -7.71
N LYS A 25 -11.92 -3.62 -7.03
CA LYS A 25 -13.27 -3.99 -7.49
C LYS A 25 -14.19 -2.77 -7.59
N ALA A 26 -14.14 -1.84 -6.65
CA ALA A 26 -14.92 -0.60 -6.71
C ALA A 26 -14.54 0.25 -7.94
N LEU A 27 -13.26 0.33 -8.28
CA LEU A 27 -12.77 1.02 -9.48
C LEU A 27 -13.23 0.31 -10.77
N GLU A 28 -13.19 -1.02 -10.80
CA GLU A 28 -13.70 -1.81 -11.93
C GLU A 28 -15.21 -1.64 -12.12
N ASP A 29 -15.97 -1.66 -11.02
CA ASP A 29 -17.42 -1.41 -11.03
C ASP A 29 -17.73 0.00 -11.54
N ALA A 30 -16.97 1.01 -11.10
CA ALA A 30 -17.10 2.38 -11.57
C ALA A 30 -16.81 2.47 -13.08
N TYR A 31 -15.73 1.84 -13.56
CA TYR A 31 -15.38 1.80 -14.98
C TYR A 31 -16.50 1.19 -15.84
N ARG A 32 -17.14 0.11 -15.35
CA ARG A 32 -18.24 -0.54 -16.09
C ARG A 32 -19.48 0.34 -16.17
N LYS A 33 -19.80 1.07 -15.10
CA LYS A 33 -21.00 1.92 -14.99
C LYS A 33 -20.83 3.31 -15.62
N GLU A 34 -19.60 3.79 -15.77
CA GLU A 34 -19.32 5.12 -16.29
C GLU A 34 -19.76 5.27 -17.76
N THR A 35 -20.42 6.40 -18.03
CA THR A 35 -21.01 6.75 -19.33
C THR A 35 -20.27 7.91 -20.00
N ASN A 36 -19.62 8.78 -19.21
CA ASN A 36 -18.77 9.84 -19.74
C ASN A 36 -17.47 9.24 -20.29
N HIS A 37 -17.20 9.49 -21.57
CA HIS A 37 -16.06 8.90 -22.26
C HIS A 37 -14.71 9.27 -21.63
N ILE A 38 -14.53 10.53 -21.21
CA ILE A 38 -13.29 11.01 -20.61
C ILE A 38 -13.10 10.38 -19.24
N ALA A 39 -14.12 10.39 -18.38
CA ALA A 39 -14.05 9.77 -17.06
C ALA A 39 -13.76 8.27 -17.14
N LYS A 40 -14.39 7.57 -18.09
CA LYS A 40 -14.17 6.15 -18.34
C LYS A 40 -12.73 5.85 -18.77
N LEU A 41 -12.14 6.70 -19.61
CA LEU A 41 -10.74 6.59 -20.01
C LEU A 41 -9.81 6.75 -18.80
N GLN A 42 -10.06 7.72 -17.91
CA GLN A 42 -9.26 7.90 -16.70
C GLN A 42 -9.32 6.68 -15.77
N LEU A 43 -10.51 6.12 -15.54
CA LEU A 43 -10.67 4.89 -14.76
C LEU A 43 -9.91 3.72 -15.37
N LYS A 44 -9.92 3.59 -16.71
CA LYS A 44 -9.12 2.58 -17.41
C LYS A 44 -7.63 2.77 -17.15
N THR A 45 -7.13 4.00 -17.26
CA THR A 45 -5.72 4.32 -17.01
C THR A 45 -5.32 4.01 -15.56
N ILE A 46 -6.17 4.32 -14.58
CA ILE A 46 -5.94 3.97 -13.16
C ILE A 46 -5.82 2.45 -13.01
N LEU A 47 -6.76 1.68 -13.58
CA LEU A 47 -6.75 0.21 -13.51
C LEU A 47 -5.53 -0.41 -14.20
N GLU A 48 -5.09 0.15 -15.33
CA GLU A 48 -3.86 -0.27 -16.01
C GLU A 48 -2.62 0.04 -15.18
N ASN A 49 -2.57 1.22 -14.56
CA ASN A 49 -1.47 1.62 -13.69
C ASN A 49 -1.33 0.69 -12.47
N ILE A 50 -2.43 0.33 -11.81
CA ILE A 50 -2.44 -0.63 -10.70
C ILE A 50 -1.83 -1.97 -11.12
N LYS A 51 -2.17 -2.48 -12.31
CA LYS A 51 -1.62 -3.74 -12.84
C LYS A 51 -0.11 -3.66 -13.09
N ILE A 52 0.36 -2.55 -13.66
CA ILE A 52 1.78 -2.32 -13.93
C ILE A 52 2.55 -2.20 -12.62
N ALA A 53 2.07 -1.37 -11.69
CA ALA A 53 2.67 -1.18 -10.36
C ALA A 53 2.85 -2.52 -9.61
N ARG A 54 1.79 -3.34 -9.57
CA ARG A 54 1.81 -4.66 -8.93
C ARG A 54 2.82 -5.62 -9.56
N LYS A 55 2.90 -5.63 -10.90
CA LYS A 55 3.77 -6.53 -11.68
C LYS A 55 5.23 -6.13 -11.58
N GLU A 56 5.52 -4.85 -11.78
CA GLU A 56 6.87 -4.31 -11.81
C GLU A 56 7.40 -3.96 -10.41
N LYS A 57 6.56 -4.08 -9.37
CA LYS A 57 6.88 -3.69 -7.98
C LYS A 57 7.32 -2.23 -7.87
N LEU A 58 6.59 -1.37 -8.58
CA LEU A 58 6.76 0.09 -8.58
C LEU A 58 5.62 0.75 -7.83
N PRO A 59 5.84 1.90 -7.17
CA PRO A 59 4.76 2.64 -6.53
C PRO A 59 3.62 2.96 -7.50
N ILE A 60 2.38 2.79 -7.03
CA ILE A 60 1.17 3.12 -7.82
C ILE A 60 1.11 4.64 -8.10
N CYS A 61 1.63 5.46 -7.19
CA CYS A 61 1.64 6.91 -7.28
C CYS A 61 3.06 7.46 -7.15
N GLN A 62 3.32 8.64 -7.71
CA GLN A 62 4.56 9.39 -7.48
C GLN A 62 4.64 9.90 -6.03
N ASP A 63 3.51 10.32 -5.47
CA ASP A 63 3.39 10.70 -4.06
C ASP A 63 3.03 9.46 -3.25
N THR A 64 4.01 8.93 -2.51
CA THR A 64 3.89 7.77 -1.63
C THR A 64 3.34 8.14 -0.24
N GLY A 65 2.94 9.40 -0.05
CA GLY A 65 2.33 9.87 1.17
C GLY A 65 3.25 9.84 2.40
N THR A 66 2.62 9.92 3.58
CA THR A 66 3.30 9.86 4.88
C THR A 66 3.00 8.51 5.54
N LEU A 67 4.04 7.81 5.99
CA LEU A 67 3.89 6.52 6.65
C LEU A 67 3.31 6.71 8.06
N ILE A 68 2.13 6.13 8.30
CA ILE A 68 1.43 6.16 9.58
C ILE A 68 1.29 4.71 10.08
N PHE A 69 1.76 4.46 11.29
CA PHE A 69 1.68 3.15 11.93
C PHE A 69 0.77 3.21 13.15
N PHE A 70 -0.24 2.34 13.18
CA PHE A 70 -1.04 2.06 14.36
C PHE A 70 -0.50 0.78 14.99
N VAL A 71 -0.08 0.85 16.24
CA VAL A 71 0.59 -0.25 16.93
C VAL A 71 -0.16 -0.58 18.21
N ASP A 72 -0.81 -1.73 18.22
CA ASP A 72 -1.42 -2.30 19.41
C ASP A 72 -0.50 -3.37 19.99
N VAL A 73 -0.13 -3.21 21.26
CA VAL A 73 0.77 -4.13 21.97
C VAL A 73 0.23 -4.46 23.34
N GLY A 74 0.34 -5.73 23.73
CA GLY A 74 -0.06 -6.19 25.07
C GLY A 74 0.75 -5.50 26.17
N ILE A 75 0.17 -5.39 27.37
CA ILE A 75 0.79 -4.71 28.53
C ILE A 75 2.19 -5.26 28.82
N ASP A 76 2.37 -6.58 28.77
CA ASP A 76 3.63 -7.25 29.10
C ASP A 76 4.47 -7.64 27.88
N PHE A 77 4.22 -7.03 26.71
CA PHE A 77 5.02 -7.33 25.51
C PHE A 77 6.48 -6.88 25.73
N PRO A 78 7.47 -7.81 25.71
CA PRO A 78 8.84 -7.50 26.13
C PRO A 78 9.63 -6.64 25.12
N TYR A 79 9.20 -6.61 23.85
CA TYR A 79 9.95 -5.97 22.75
C TYR A 79 9.37 -4.61 22.32
N LYS A 80 8.56 -3.95 23.15
CA LYS A 80 7.96 -2.63 22.82
C LYS A 80 9.00 -1.60 22.37
N HIS A 81 10.15 -1.60 23.02
CA HIS A 81 11.24 -0.66 22.75
C HIS A 81 11.90 -0.88 21.37
N GLU A 82 11.75 -2.08 20.77
CA GLU A 82 12.32 -2.41 19.47
C GLU A 82 11.41 -2.00 18.29
N ILE A 83 10.13 -1.71 18.55
CA ILE A 83 9.16 -1.43 17.49
C ILE A 83 9.52 -0.13 16.78
N GLN A 84 9.69 0.96 17.54
CA GLN A 84 10.00 2.27 16.97
C GLN A 84 11.32 2.27 16.21
N SER A 85 12.36 1.63 16.77
CA SER A 85 13.66 1.53 16.10
C SER A 85 13.59 0.68 14.83
N SER A 86 12.76 -0.36 14.82
CA SER A 86 12.54 -1.19 13.63
C SER A 86 11.76 -0.46 12.55
N ILE A 87 10.75 0.33 12.91
CA ILE A 87 10.05 1.21 11.97
C ILE A 87 11.04 2.20 11.34
N HIS A 88 11.83 2.91 12.15
CA HIS A 88 12.82 3.87 11.62
C HIS A 88 13.86 3.23 10.70
N ARG A 89 14.27 1.98 10.97
CA ARG A 89 15.19 1.23 10.11
C ARG A 89 14.54 0.82 8.79
N ALA A 90 13.25 0.50 8.79
CA ALA A 90 12.53 0.07 7.60
C ALA A 90 12.26 1.21 6.60
N VAL A 91 12.21 2.45 7.08
CA VAL A 91 11.88 3.64 6.27
C VAL A 91 13.13 4.29 5.64
N LYS A 92 14.31 4.09 6.25
CA LYS A 92 15.59 4.64 5.77
C LYS A 92 16.18 3.82 4.65
#